data_AF-A0A0C2CU17-F1
#
_entry.id   AF-A0A0C2CU17-F1
#
_cell.length_a   1.000
_cell.length_b   1.000
_cell.length_c   1.000
_cell.angle_alpha   90.00
_cell.angle_beta   90.00
_cell.angle_gamma   90.00
#
_symmetry.space_group_name_H-M   'P 1'
#
loop_
_entity.id
_entity.type
_entity.pdbx_description
1 polymer ?
#
loop_
_entity_poly.entity_id
_entity_poly.type
_entity_poly.pdbx_seq_one_letter_code
_entity_poly.pdbx_strand_id
1 'polypeptide(L)'
;MRSSKADRTCKKKESSTGPPCTLKRENHEISTTNVGNDDELSKMSVSDLITYAKERNKDPTIEHVLELLFQKIPREISQEGEAEKRSRTIVISGIKESAEGLRPTERSHDLKSKVDEILDALDIDCNISNVFRIGKPNGNRPRLVKS
;
A
#
# COMPACT_ATOMS: atom_id res chain seq x y z
N MET A 1 29.61 32.66 -40.63
CA MET A 1 30.07 32.99 -39.26
C MET A 1 29.77 31.75 -38.41
N ARG A 2 30.75 30.90 -38.06
CA ARG A 2 31.55 30.94 -36.80
C ARG A 2 30.61 31.05 -35.58
N SER A 3 30.54 30.16 -34.56
CA SER A 3 31.31 29.01 -34.07
C SER A 3 30.43 28.32 -32.99
N SER A 4 30.15 27.01 -32.96
CA SER A 4 30.79 25.91 -32.20
C SER A 4 31.27 26.15 -30.75
N LYS A 5 30.78 25.27 -29.85
CA LYS A 5 31.40 24.60 -28.67
C LYS A 5 31.60 25.36 -27.35
N ALA A 6 31.19 24.73 -26.23
CA ALA A 6 32.14 24.11 -25.27
C ALA A 6 31.44 23.30 -24.16
N ASP A 7 31.67 21.97 -24.19
CA ASP A 7 31.84 21.13 -23.00
C ASP A 7 32.91 21.69 -22.06
N ARG A 8 32.74 21.52 -20.75
CA ARG A 8 33.86 21.45 -19.79
C ARG A 8 33.62 20.41 -18.70
N THR A 9 34.35 19.30 -18.83
CA THR A 9 34.78 18.41 -17.76
C THR A 9 36.07 18.94 -17.09
N CYS A 10 36.51 18.24 -16.03
CA CYS A 10 37.77 18.32 -15.25
C CYS A 10 37.68 19.17 -13.97
N LYS A 11 38.28 18.82 -12.81
CA LYS A 11 39.18 17.73 -12.40
C LYS A 11 39.27 17.72 -10.85
N LYS A 12 39.56 16.54 -10.32
CA LYS A 12 40.00 16.15 -8.96
C LYS A 12 41.08 17.07 -8.33
N LYS A 13 41.06 17.25 -6.99
CA LYS A 13 42.27 17.40 -6.13
C LYS A 13 41.95 17.19 -4.63
N GLU A 14 42.95 16.65 -3.92
CA GLU A 14 42.93 16.00 -2.61
C GLU A 14 43.32 16.93 -1.42
N SER A 15 42.99 16.46 -0.20
CA SER A 15 43.70 16.53 1.10
C SER A 15 43.97 17.86 1.85
N SER A 16 43.48 17.93 3.10
CA SER A 16 44.25 18.21 4.35
C SER A 16 43.30 18.03 5.58
N THR A 17 43.47 17.09 6.51
CA THR A 17 44.38 16.94 7.68
C THR A 17 43.90 17.62 8.98
N GLY A 18 43.43 16.80 9.95
CA GLY A 18 43.48 16.99 11.42
C GLY A 18 42.14 16.90 12.19
N PRO A 19 42.06 16.46 13.47
CA PRO A 19 42.86 15.48 14.25
C PRO A 19 42.01 14.22 14.65
N PRO A 20 42.61 13.17 15.25
CA PRO A 20 41.90 11.91 15.54
C PRO A 20 41.14 11.99 16.87
N CYS A 21 39.80 11.96 16.81
CA CYS A 21 38.98 11.74 18.00
C CYS A 21 38.89 10.24 18.29
N THR A 22 39.65 9.82 19.30
CA THR A 22 39.65 8.48 19.88
C THR A 22 38.29 8.18 20.50
N LEU A 23 37.40 7.52 19.77
CA LEU A 23 36.21 6.91 20.36
C LEU A 23 36.63 5.60 21.02
N LYS A 24 36.70 5.64 22.36
CA LYS A 24 36.81 4.45 23.19
C LYS A 24 35.64 3.53 22.83
N ARG A 25 35.97 2.36 22.30
CA ARG A 25 35.03 1.27 22.10
C ARG A 25 34.75 0.69 23.47
N GLU A 26 33.73 1.20 24.15
CA GLU A 26 33.15 0.48 25.28
C GLU A 26 32.50 -0.79 24.72
N ASN A 27 33.11 -1.92 25.05
CA ASN A 27 32.51 -3.23 24.86
C ASN A 27 31.28 -3.28 25.76
N HIS A 28 30.11 -2.96 25.20
CA HIS A 28 28.87 -3.30 25.88
C HIS A 28 28.74 -4.82 25.77
N GLU A 29 29.01 -5.51 26.88
CA GLU A 29 28.66 -6.91 27.06
C GLU A 29 27.20 -7.09 26.64
N ILE A 30 27.01 -7.80 25.52
CA ILE A 30 25.74 -8.39 25.18
C ILE A 30 25.56 -9.49 26.21
N SER A 31 24.96 -9.14 27.36
CA SER A 31 24.36 -10.12 28.25
C SER A 31 23.34 -10.88 27.41
N THR A 32 23.67 -12.12 27.08
CA THR A 32 22.84 -13.08 26.36
C THR A 32 21.64 -13.43 27.25
N THR A 33 20.68 -12.51 27.32
CA THR A 33 19.37 -12.79 27.88
C THR A 33 18.58 -13.52 26.80
N ASN A 34 18.47 -14.84 26.97
CA ASN A 34 17.49 -15.75 26.39
C ASN A 34 16.62 -15.12 25.29
N VAL A 35 17.17 -15.04 24.07
CA VAL A 35 16.40 -14.66 22.88
C VAL A 35 15.33 -15.73 22.74
N GLY A 36 14.08 -15.37 23.00
CA GLY A 36 12.96 -16.32 22.86
C GLY A 36 13.05 -16.98 21.48
N ASN A 37 12.86 -18.30 21.42
CA ASN A 37 13.02 -19.09 20.20
C ASN A 37 12.44 -18.35 19.00
N ASP A 38 13.27 -18.02 18.01
CA ASP A 38 12.87 -17.23 16.83
C ASP A 38 11.68 -17.88 16.09
N ASP A 39 11.58 -19.21 16.16
CA ASP A 39 10.49 -20.03 15.62
C ASP A 39 9.12 -19.81 16.29
N GLU A 40 9.10 -19.31 17.52
CA GLU A 40 7.88 -18.97 18.26
C GLU A 40 7.45 -17.54 17.94
N LEU A 41 8.42 -16.61 17.87
CA LEU A 41 8.19 -15.22 17.46
C LEU A 41 7.65 -15.14 16.02
N SER A 42 8.14 -15.97 15.10
CA SER A 42 7.67 -15.96 13.70
C SER A 42 6.22 -16.40 13.53
N LYS A 43 5.63 -17.10 14.52
CA LYS A 43 4.24 -17.58 14.49
C LYS A 43 3.26 -16.58 15.10
N MET A 44 3.76 -15.60 15.85
CA MET A 44 2.94 -14.58 16.48
C MET A 44 2.40 -13.59 15.44
N SER A 45 1.21 -13.05 15.71
CA SER A 45 0.70 -11.95 14.89
C SER A 45 1.53 -10.68 15.11
N VAL A 46 1.43 -9.71 14.19
CA VAL A 46 2.11 -8.41 14.34
C VAL A 46 1.73 -7.71 15.65
N SER A 47 0.46 -7.81 16.06
CA SER A 47 -0.02 -7.26 17.34
C SER A 47 0.60 -7.96 18.55
N ASP A 48 0.75 -9.27 18.50
CA ASP A 48 1.33 -10.05 19.60
C ASP A 48 2.83 -9.80 19.72
N LEU A 49 3.53 -9.67 18.59
CA LEU A 49 4.94 -9.29 18.55
C LEU A 49 5.20 -7.91 19.15
N ILE A 50 4.35 -6.93 18.81
CA ILE A 50 4.45 -5.57 19.38
C ILE A 50 4.18 -5.61 20.88
N THR A 51 3.18 -6.38 21.33
CA THR A 51 2.86 -6.54 22.75
C THR A 51 4.00 -7.20 23.51
N TYR A 52 4.55 -8.30 22.97
CA TYR A 52 5.70 -9.00 23.50
C TYR A 52 6.93 -8.08 23.65
N ALA A 53 7.19 -7.24 22.64
CA ALA A 53 8.29 -6.28 22.66
C ALA A 53 8.04 -5.17 23.71
N LYS A 54 6.79 -4.69 23.81
CA LYS A 54 6.40 -3.66 24.78
C LYS A 54 6.58 -4.15 26.23
N GLU A 55 6.16 -5.37 26.53
CA GLU A 55 6.27 -5.96 27.88
C GLU A 55 7.71 -6.14 28.38
N ARG A 56 8.66 -6.31 27.46
CA ARG A 56 10.08 -6.51 27.78
C ARG A 56 10.89 -5.22 27.73
N ASN A 57 10.34 -4.20 27.09
CA ASN A 57 11.03 -2.94 26.89
C ASN A 57 10.98 -2.08 28.15
N LYS A 58 12.10 -1.43 28.47
CA LYS A 58 12.22 -0.49 29.60
C LYS A 58 12.40 0.96 29.13
N ASP A 59 12.61 1.19 27.84
CA ASP A 59 12.86 2.51 27.27
C ASP A 59 11.53 3.16 26.81
N PRO A 60 11.10 4.29 27.40
CA PRO A 60 9.86 4.96 27.00
C PRO A 60 9.87 5.45 25.54
N THR A 61 11.05 5.71 24.97
CA THR A 61 11.19 6.11 23.57
C THR A 61 10.84 4.97 22.64
N ILE A 62 11.36 3.77 22.93
CA ILE A 62 11.07 2.57 22.14
C ILE A 62 9.61 2.16 22.30
N GLU A 63 9.03 2.33 23.50
CA GLU A 63 7.61 2.08 23.73
C GLU A 63 6.73 2.98 22.86
N HIS A 64 7.07 4.28 22.78
CA HIS A 64 6.37 5.21 21.91
C HIS A 64 6.49 4.85 20.41
N VAL A 65 7.68 4.44 19.96
CA VAL A 65 7.87 3.97 18.59
C VAL A 65 7.02 2.73 18.30
N LEU A 66 6.94 1.77 19.22
CA LEU A 66 6.11 0.57 19.08
C LEU A 66 4.62 0.92 18.99
N GLU A 67 4.13 1.88 19.76
CA GLU A 67 2.75 2.38 19.66
C GLU A 67 2.47 3.04 18.30
N LEU A 68 3.41 3.84 17.79
CA LEU A 68 3.29 4.44 16.46
C LEU A 68 3.29 3.38 15.36
N LEU A 69 4.14 2.35 15.46
CA LEU A 69 4.18 1.23 14.52
C LEU A 69 2.86 0.44 14.53
N PHE A 70 2.30 0.18 15.71
CA PHE A 70 1.01 -0.49 15.86
C PHE A 70 -0.10 0.22 15.09
N GLN A 71 -0.08 1.56 15.08
CA GLN A 71 -1.07 2.36 14.34
C GLN A 71 -0.72 2.49 12.85
N LYS A 72 0.56 2.63 12.51
CA LYS A 72 1.01 2.89 11.14
C LYS A 72 0.88 1.67 10.23
N ILE A 73 1.32 0.49 10.70
CA ILE A 73 1.40 -0.70 9.85
C ILE A 73 0.04 -1.08 9.24
N PRO A 74 -1.05 -1.24 10.02
CA PRO A 74 -2.36 -1.57 9.44
C PRO A 74 -2.88 -0.49 8.48
N ARG A 75 -2.59 0.78 8.77
CA ARG A 75 -3.01 1.91 7.95
C ARG A 75 -2.29 1.93 6.61
N GLU A 76 -0.97 1.78 6.59
CA GLU A 76 -0.17 1.77 5.37
C GLU A 76 -0.53 0.59 4.47
N ILE A 77 -0.70 -0.60 5.05
CA ILE A 77 -1.15 -1.79 4.31
C ILE A 77 -2.54 -1.58 3.71
N SER A 78 -3.48 -1.02 4.48
CA SER A 78 -4.84 -0.74 4.00
C SER A 78 -4.84 0.30 2.89
N GLN A 79 -4.05 1.36 3.04
CA GLN A 79 -3.93 2.43 2.05
C GLN A 79 -3.34 1.92 0.74
N GLU A 80 -2.28 1.11 0.80
CA GLU A 80 -1.70 0.51 -0.40
C GLU A 80 -2.70 -0.41 -1.10
N GLY A 81 -3.41 -1.25 -0.33
CA GLY A 81 -4.47 -2.11 -0.88
C GLY A 81 -5.62 -1.33 -1.53
N GLU A 82 -6.02 -0.19 -0.97
CA GLU A 82 -7.01 0.68 -1.58
C GLU A 82 -6.48 1.40 -2.83
N ALA A 83 -5.22 1.84 -2.81
CA ALA A 83 -4.57 2.46 -3.96
C ALA A 83 -4.47 1.49 -5.13
N GLU A 84 -4.10 0.24 -4.88
CA GLU A 84 -4.00 -0.82 -5.89
C GLU A 84 -5.38 -1.24 -6.45
N LYS A 85 -6.43 -1.21 -5.62
CA LYS A 85 -7.81 -1.41 -6.10
C LYS A 85 -8.27 -0.23 -6.95
N ARG A 86 -7.94 0.99 -6.54
CA ARG A 86 -8.33 2.22 -7.23
C ARG A 86 -7.62 2.38 -8.57
N SER A 87 -6.35 2.00 -8.67
CA SER A 87 -5.58 2.08 -9.92
C SER A 87 -6.14 1.19 -11.03
N ARG A 88 -6.78 0.08 -10.65
CA ARG A 88 -7.47 -0.86 -11.55
C ARG A 88 -8.97 -0.61 -11.69
N THR A 89 -9.49 0.40 -10.99
CA THR A 89 -10.92 0.73 -11.04
C THR A 89 -11.23 1.59 -12.27
N ILE A 90 -12.28 1.24 -13.01
CA ILE A 90 -12.87 2.10 -14.03
C ILE A 90 -14.28 2.55 -13.65
N VAL A 91 -14.69 3.71 -14.16
CA VAL A 91 -16.04 4.24 -13.98
C VAL A 91 -16.75 4.29 -15.32
N ILE A 92 -17.77 3.46 -15.48
CA ILE A 92 -18.57 3.37 -16.70
C ILE A 92 -19.88 4.13 -16.50
N SER A 93 -20.28 4.91 -17.50
CA SER A 93 -21.55 5.62 -17.51
C SER A 93 -22.45 5.14 -18.64
N GLY A 94 -23.77 5.30 -18.49
CA GLY A 94 -24.73 4.96 -19.55
C GLY A 94 -25.21 3.50 -19.56
N ILE A 95 -24.73 2.64 -18.67
CA ILE A 95 -25.25 1.27 -18.54
C ILE A 95 -26.67 1.33 -17.97
N LYS A 96 -27.65 0.86 -18.76
CA LYS A 96 -29.08 0.82 -18.40
C LYS A 96 -29.31 0.08 -17.07
N GLU A 97 -30.10 0.68 -16.18
CA GLU A 97 -30.52 0.05 -14.92
C GLU A 97 -31.24 -1.28 -15.18
N SER A 98 -31.16 -2.18 -14.21
CA SER A 98 -31.89 -3.46 -14.26
C SER A 98 -33.39 -3.23 -14.12
N ALA A 99 -34.20 -4.17 -14.60
CA ALA A 99 -35.65 -4.12 -14.45
C ALA A 99 -36.07 -4.01 -12.97
N GLU A 100 -37.16 -3.30 -12.73
CA GLU A 100 -37.73 -3.19 -11.38
C GLU A 100 -38.27 -4.54 -10.91
N GLY A 101 -38.15 -4.81 -9.60
CA GLY A 101 -38.60 -6.08 -9.01
C GLY A 101 -37.60 -7.24 -9.06
N LEU A 102 -36.45 -7.10 -9.72
CA LEU A 102 -35.40 -8.13 -9.70
C LEU A 102 -34.76 -8.29 -8.31
N ARG A 103 -34.46 -9.54 -7.94
CA ARG A 103 -33.74 -9.84 -6.70
C ARG A 103 -32.33 -9.25 -6.73
N PRO A 104 -31.72 -8.90 -5.58
CA PRO A 104 -30.37 -8.33 -5.54
C PRO A 104 -29.32 -9.14 -6.33
N THR A 105 -29.34 -10.47 -6.22
CA THR A 105 -28.43 -11.37 -6.95
C THR A 105 -28.63 -11.29 -8.46
N GLU A 106 -29.89 -11.24 -8.92
CA GLU A 106 -30.23 -11.12 -10.34
C GLU A 106 -29.80 -9.76 -10.91
N ARG A 107 -29.99 -8.68 -10.15
CA ARG A 107 -29.50 -7.34 -10.53
C ARG A 107 -27.97 -7.29 -10.63
N SER A 108 -27.27 -7.96 -9.71
CA SER A 108 -25.81 -8.03 -9.75
C SER A 108 -25.32 -8.82 -10.97
N HIS A 109 -25.98 -9.92 -11.31
CA HIS A 109 -25.66 -10.72 -12.48
C HIS A 109 -25.93 -9.95 -13.78
N ASP A 110 -27.11 -9.34 -13.93
CA ASP A 110 -27.46 -8.47 -15.06
C ASP A 110 -26.43 -7.35 -15.27
N LEU A 111 -26.02 -6.69 -14.18
CA LEU A 111 -25.01 -5.65 -14.25
C LEU A 111 -23.65 -6.20 -14.71
N LYS A 112 -23.22 -7.34 -14.15
CA LYS A 112 -21.96 -7.98 -14.53
C LYS A 112 -21.95 -8.37 -16.00
N SER A 113 -22.99 -9.05 -16.48
CA SER A 113 -23.13 -9.45 -17.90
C SER A 113 -23.04 -8.25 -18.84
N LYS A 114 -23.67 -7.11 -18.51
CA LYS A 114 -23.56 -5.88 -19.31
C LYS A 114 -22.16 -5.28 -19.33
N VAL A 115 -21.37 -5.44 -18.27
CA VAL A 115 -19.98 -4.98 -18.27
C VAL A 115 -19.10 -5.95 -19.03
N ASP A 116 -19.30 -7.27 -18.87
CA ASP A 116 -18.60 -8.29 -19.65
C ASP A 116 -18.81 -8.04 -21.16
N GLU A 117 -20.05 -7.79 -21.62
CA GLU A 117 -20.34 -7.44 -23.02
C GLU A 117 -19.56 -6.20 -23.52
N ILE A 118 -19.32 -5.21 -22.66
CA ILE A 118 -18.54 -4.03 -23.03
C ILE A 118 -17.05 -4.38 -23.16
N LEU A 119 -16.52 -5.20 -22.26
CA LEU A 119 -15.13 -5.65 -22.32
C LEU A 119 -14.88 -6.54 -23.54
N ASP A 120 -15.81 -7.45 -23.84
CA ASP A 120 -15.79 -8.29 -25.03
C ASP A 120 -15.82 -7.44 -26.31
N ALA A 121 -16.68 -6.41 -26.36
CA ALA A 121 -16.76 -5.50 -27.51
C ALA A 121 -15.49 -4.65 -27.70
N LEU A 122 -14.72 -4.45 -26.63
CA LEU A 122 -13.44 -3.74 -26.64
C LEU A 122 -12.24 -4.68 -26.80
N ASP A 123 -12.45 -5.99 -26.91
CA ASP A 123 -11.41 -7.02 -26.98
C ASP A 123 -10.42 -6.95 -25.79
N ILE A 124 -10.97 -6.76 -24.59
CA ILE A 124 -10.18 -6.64 -23.34
C ILE A 124 -10.25 -7.95 -22.55
N ASP A 125 -9.17 -8.71 -22.59
CA ASP A 125 -9.00 -9.93 -21.79
C ASP A 125 -8.70 -9.60 -20.32
N CYS A 126 -9.74 -9.41 -19.50
CA CYS A 126 -9.56 -9.30 -18.04
C CYS A 126 -10.69 -9.93 -17.22
N ASN A 127 -10.36 -10.31 -15.99
CA ASN A 127 -11.33 -10.84 -15.04
C ASN A 127 -11.81 -9.75 -14.10
N ILE A 128 -13.10 -9.44 -14.15
CA ILE A 128 -13.68 -8.40 -13.29
C ILE A 128 -13.82 -8.89 -11.85
N SER A 129 -13.24 -8.14 -10.91
CA SER A 129 -13.27 -8.49 -9.49
C SER A 129 -14.55 -8.06 -8.78
N ASN A 130 -15.02 -6.83 -8.99
CA ASN A 130 -16.19 -6.27 -8.33
C ASN A 130 -16.91 -5.31 -9.27
N VAL A 131 -18.24 -5.42 -9.39
CA VAL A 131 -19.05 -4.49 -10.19
C VAL A 131 -20.22 -4.01 -9.37
N PHE A 132 -20.39 -2.70 -9.25
CA PHE A 132 -21.53 -2.12 -8.54
C PHE A 132 -21.89 -0.73 -9.03
N ARG A 133 -23.15 -0.33 -8.79
CA ARG A 133 -23.63 1.01 -9.10
C ARG A 133 -23.36 1.99 -7.96
N ILE A 134 -22.88 3.18 -8.30
CA ILE A 134 -22.61 4.26 -7.35
C ILE A 134 -23.86 5.13 -7.18
N GLY A 135 -24.24 5.37 -5.93
CA GLY A 135 -25.28 6.33 -5.57
C GLY A 135 -26.71 5.79 -5.60
N LYS A 136 -27.67 6.70 -5.36
CA LYS A 136 -29.11 6.40 -5.34
C LYS A 136 -29.67 6.36 -6.75
N PRO A 137 -30.64 5.46 -7.05
CA PRO A 137 -31.32 5.46 -8.34
C PRO A 137 -31.94 6.82 -8.64
N ASN A 138 -31.83 7.25 -9.90
CA ASN A 138 -32.46 8.46 -10.41
C ASN A 138 -33.22 8.07 -11.68
N GLY A 139 -34.52 8.30 -11.74
CA GLY A 139 -35.36 7.95 -12.89
C GLY A 139 -34.94 8.64 -14.20
N ASN A 140 -34.18 9.73 -14.12
CA ASN A 140 -33.76 10.50 -15.29
C ASN A 140 -32.44 10.02 -15.89
N ARG A 141 -31.58 9.32 -15.13
CA ARG A 141 -30.24 8.91 -15.60
C ARG A 141 -29.76 7.63 -14.92
N PRO A 142 -29.23 6.65 -15.68
CA PRO A 142 -28.59 5.49 -15.09
C PRO A 142 -27.40 5.87 -14.22
N ARG A 143 -27.22 5.15 -13.10
CA ARG A 143 -26.09 5.36 -12.21
C ARG A 143 -24.76 5.01 -12.88
N LEU A 144 -23.70 5.61 -12.34
CA LEU A 144 -22.33 5.22 -12.67
C LEU A 144 -22.06 3.81 -12.14
N VAL A 145 -21.25 3.07 -12.89
CA VAL A 145 -20.82 1.72 -12.52
C VAL A 145 -19.34 1.78 -12.20
N LYS A 146 -18.98 1.25 -11.04
CA LYS A 146 -17.60 1.04 -10.64
C LYS A 146 -17.25 -0.41 -10.88
N SER A 147 -16.19 -0.64 -11.67
CA SER A 147 -15.63 -1.95 -11.97
C SER A 147 -14.16 -2.00 -11.63
#